data_AF-A5L4N4-F1
#
_entry.id   AF-A5L4N4-F1
#
_cell.length_a   1.000
_cell.length_b   1.000
_cell.length_c   1.000
_cell.angle_alpha   90.00
_cell.angle_beta   90.00
_cell.angle_gamma   90.00
#
_symmetry.space_group_name_H-M   'P 1'
#
loop_
_entity.id
_entity.type
_entity.pdbx_description
1 polymer ?
#
loop_
_entity_poly.entity_id
_entity_poly.type
_entity_poly.pdbx_seq_one_letter_code
_entity_poly.pdbx_strand_id
1 'polypeptide(L)'
;MKFSESWLREWVKPAINSEELAHQITMAGLEVDDVEPVAGEFTGVKVGKVVECGQHPDADKLQVTKIDIGEEELLDIVCGASNCRLGLTVAVATVGAVLPGDFKIKKAKLRGVPSHGMLCSFSELGIDVESDGILELPEGTTLGMDVRELLELNDVTIDVDLTANRADCFSIRGLAREVGVLNRADVTEPTVEAVATSIEDTVSVEIKATDACPRYLGRVVKNVNVKAESPIWMQEKLRRCGIRSIDPVVDITNYVMLEQGQPMHAFDLAKIEGGIVVRLAEQGEKLTLLDGNEAELNSNTLVIADHNKALAIAGIFGGQDSGVTTETTDVLLK
;
A
#
# COMPACT_ATOMS: atom_id res chain seq x y z
N MET A 1 9.90 -12.71 -3.33
CA MET A 1 9.77 -11.32 -2.85
C MET A 1 9.36 -10.50 -4.04
N LYS A 2 8.18 -9.87 -3.99
CA LYS A 2 7.69 -9.02 -5.06
C LYS A 2 8.13 -7.56 -4.87
N PHE A 3 8.51 -6.89 -5.96
CA PHE A 3 8.76 -5.45 -5.95
C PHE A 3 8.41 -4.80 -7.29
N SER A 4 8.13 -3.49 -7.28
CA SER A 4 7.93 -2.68 -8.48
C SER A 4 9.26 -2.30 -9.14
N GLU A 5 9.37 -2.52 -10.45
CA GLU A 5 10.55 -2.08 -11.22
C GLU A 5 10.68 -0.55 -11.20
N SER A 6 9.60 0.21 -11.34
CA SER A 6 9.64 1.67 -11.28
C SER A 6 10.17 2.16 -9.94
N TRP A 7 9.73 1.56 -8.83
CA TRP A 7 10.20 1.92 -7.50
C TRP A 7 11.69 1.60 -7.30
N LEU A 8 12.16 0.44 -7.80
CA LEU A 8 13.60 0.13 -7.83
C LEU A 8 14.38 1.19 -8.64
N ARG A 9 13.81 1.65 -9.75
CA ARG A 9 14.43 2.64 -10.65
C ARG A 9 14.47 4.07 -10.10
N GLU A 10 13.70 4.38 -9.06
CA GLU A 10 13.87 5.61 -8.27
C GLU A 10 15.23 5.62 -7.55
N TRP A 11 15.72 4.45 -7.15
CA TRP A 11 17.00 4.30 -6.45
C TRP A 11 18.17 4.10 -7.40
N VAL A 12 18.00 3.29 -8.44
CA VAL A 12 19.07 2.96 -9.38
C VAL A 12 18.52 2.80 -10.79
N LYS A 13 19.05 3.58 -11.74
CA LYS A 13 18.50 3.64 -13.10
C LYS A 13 19.53 3.18 -14.15
N PRO A 14 19.81 1.87 -14.24
CA PRO A 14 20.67 1.36 -15.30
C PRO A 14 20.00 1.53 -16.67
N ALA A 15 20.81 1.79 -17.69
CA ALA A 15 20.36 1.98 -19.07
C ALA A 15 20.09 0.63 -19.78
N ILE A 16 19.27 -0.22 -19.15
CA ILE A 16 18.87 -1.54 -19.60
C ILE A 16 17.34 -1.66 -19.53
N ASN A 17 16.76 -2.53 -20.36
CA ASN A 17 15.32 -2.80 -20.34
C ASN A 17 14.92 -3.76 -19.20
N SER A 18 13.62 -4.03 -19.04
CA SER A 18 13.08 -4.89 -17.99
C SER A 18 13.57 -6.34 -18.08
N GLU A 19 13.68 -6.91 -19.29
CA GLU A 19 14.16 -8.27 -19.51
C GLU A 19 15.63 -8.42 -19.13
N GLU A 20 16.47 -7.46 -19.53
CA GLU A 20 17.88 -7.40 -19.16
C GLU A 20 18.07 -7.22 -17.65
N LEU A 21 17.23 -6.39 -17.01
CA LEU A 21 17.25 -6.20 -15.56
C LEU A 21 16.90 -7.50 -14.81
N ALA A 22 15.80 -8.16 -15.19
CA ALA A 22 15.37 -9.42 -14.57
C ALA A 22 16.42 -10.52 -14.74
N HIS A 23 16.99 -10.63 -15.94
CA HIS A 23 18.09 -11.56 -16.21
C HIS A 23 19.34 -11.23 -15.37
N GLN A 24 19.70 -9.95 -15.24
CA GLN A 24 20.84 -9.53 -14.44
C GLN A 24 20.64 -9.85 -12.95
N ILE A 25 19.45 -9.64 -12.40
CA ILE A 25 19.09 -9.99 -11.02
C ILE A 25 19.22 -11.51 -10.80
N THR A 26 18.70 -12.31 -11.73
CA THR A 26 18.84 -13.78 -11.72
C THR A 26 20.32 -14.21 -11.71
N MET A 27 21.14 -13.60 -12.58
CA MET A 27 22.57 -13.89 -12.65
C MET A 27 23.36 -13.47 -11.40
N ALA A 28 22.80 -12.60 -10.55
CA ALA A 28 23.35 -12.24 -9.25
C ALA A 28 23.03 -13.27 -8.14
N GLY A 29 22.31 -14.34 -8.48
CA GLY A 29 21.89 -15.39 -7.54
C GLY A 29 20.57 -15.06 -6.83
N LEU A 30 19.79 -14.13 -7.38
CA LEU A 30 18.45 -13.76 -6.93
C LEU A 30 17.47 -14.19 -8.02
N GLU A 31 17.04 -15.44 -8.01
CA GLU A 31 16.26 -16.04 -9.10
C GLU A 31 14.94 -15.29 -9.31
N VAL A 32 14.70 -14.79 -10.53
CA VAL A 32 13.42 -14.15 -10.86
C VAL A 32 12.43 -15.24 -11.28
N ASP A 33 11.37 -15.41 -10.49
CA ASP A 33 10.31 -16.39 -10.75
C ASP A 33 9.30 -15.88 -11.78
N ASP A 34 8.92 -14.61 -11.67
CA ASP A 34 7.88 -14.02 -12.52
C ASP A 34 8.07 -12.51 -12.73
N VAL A 35 7.55 -12.01 -13.85
CA VAL A 35 7.49 -10.59 -14.19
C VAL A 35 6.08 -10.29 -14.72
N GLU A 36 5.25 -9.68 -13.87
CA GLU A 36 3.83 -9.45 -14.13
C GLU A 36 3.57 -7.94 -14.37
N PRO A 37 2.77 -7.54 -15.37
CA PRO A 37 2.37 -6.15 -15.52
C PRO A 37 1.49 -5.70 -14.34
N VAL A 38 1.69 -4.47 -13.87
CA VAL A 38 0.96 -3.97 -12.67
C VAL A 38 -0.53 -3.67 -12.94
N ALA A 39 -0.92 -3.62 -14.21
CA ALA A 39 -2.28 -3.36 -14.70
C ALA A 39 -2.51 -4.01 -16.08
N GLY A 40 -3.77 -4.28 -16.44
CA GLY A 40 -4.14 -4.79 -17.76
C GLY A 40 -3.93 -3.77 -18.88
N GLU A 41 -3.78 -4.22 -20.13
CA GLU A 41 -3.60 -3.31 -21.27
C GLU A 41 -4.89 -2.55 -21.61
N PHE A 42 -4.81 -1.22 -21.64
CA PHE A 42 -5.93 -0.35 -22.02
C PHE A 42 -5.48 1.01 -22.54
N THR A 43 -6.38 1.70 -23.24
CA THR A 43 -6.15 3.04 -23.81
C THR A 43 -7.37 3.94 -23.66
N GLY A 44 -7.18 5.26 -23.65
CA GLY A 44 -8.27 6.24 -23.68
C GLY A 44 -9.02 6.41 -22.35
N VAL A 45 -8.39 6.04 -21.24
CA VAL A 45 -8.92 6.21 -19.88
C VAL A 45 -8.31 7.47 -19.27
N LYS A 46 -9.15 8.47 -19.01
CA LYS A 46 -8.75 9.79 -18.50
C LYS A 46 -9.27 10.04 -17.09
N VAL A 47 -8.65 10.95 -16.37
CA VAL A 47 -9.18 11.49 -15.11
C VAL A 47 -10.38 12.38 -15.40
N GLY A 48 -11.48 12.19 -14.66
CA GLY A 48 -12.65 13.06 -14.72
C GLY A 48 -13.26 13.34 -13.34
N LYS A 49 -14.13 14.34 -13.26
CA LYS A 49 -14.85 14.71 -12.04
C LYS A 49 -16.36 14.64 -12.25
N VAL A 50 -17.06 14.02 -11.30
CA VAL A 50 -18.53 13.97 -11.26
C VAL A 50 -19.06 15.35 -10.87
N VAL A 51 -19.59 16.11 -11.84
CA VAL A 51 -20.14 17.47 -11.62
C VAL A 51 -21.65 17.49 -11.41
N GLU A 52 -22.36 16.47 -11.89
CA GLU A 52 -23.76 16.22 -11.56
C GLU A 52 -23.95 14.71 -11.34
N CYS A 53 -24.78 14.33 -10.36
CA CYS A 53 -25.13 12.93 -10.09
C CYS A 53 -26.58 12.85 -9.64
N GLY A 54 -27.43 12.21 -10.43
CA GLY A 54 -28.86 12.03 -10.16
C GLY A 54 -29.30 10.58 -10.34
N GLN A 55 -30.43 10.20 -9.71
CA GLN A 55 -31.02 8.88 -9.87
C GLN A 55 -31.49 8.67 -11.31
N HIS A 56 -31.26 7.47 -11.86
CA HIS A 56 -31.77 7.13 -13.19
C HIS A 56 -33.31 7.03 -13.20
N PRO A 57 -34.01 7.65 -14.17
CA PRO A 57 -35.47 7.71 -14.19
C PRO A 57 -36.14 6.34 -14.28
N ASP A 58 -35.55 5.41 -15.05
CA ASP A 58 -36.09 4.06 -15.30
C ASP A 58 -35.29 2.92 -14.65
N ALA A 59 -34.46 3.21 -13.62
CA ALA A 59 -33.68 2.19 -12.91
C ALA A 59 -33.29 2.60 -11.49
N ASP A 60 -33.64 1.76 -10.51
CA ASP A 60 -33.38 2.01 -9.09
C ASP A 60 -31.90 1.89 -8.70
N LYS A 61 -31.11 1.11 -9.45
CA LYS A 61 -29.68 0.85 -9.16
C LYS A 61 -28.70 1.61 -10.05
N LEU A 62 -29.19 2.53 -10.90
CA LEU A 62 -28.35 3.30 -11.79
C LEU A 62 -28.44 4.78 -11.46
N GLN A 63 -27.35 5.48 -11.71
CA GLN A 63 -27.22 6.92 -11.61
C GLN A 63 -26.88 7.49 -12.98
N VAL A 64 -27.38 8.68 -13.25
CA VAL A 64 -27.03 9.48 -14.43
C VAL A 64 -26.10 10.58 -13.94
N THR A 65 -24.91 10.62 -14.52
CA THR A 65 -23.85 11.55 -14.11
C THR A 65 -23.43 12.42 -15.27
N LYS A 66 -23.06 13.66 -14.97
CA LYS A 66 -22.27 14.49 -15.89
C LYS A 66 -20.85 14.54 -15.38
N ILE A 67 -19.92 14.26 -16.29
CA ILE A 67 -18.50 14.13 -15.98
C ILE A 67 -17.71 15.19 -16.73
N ASP A 68 -16.89 15.93 -15.98
CA ASP A 68 -15.91 16.87 -16.53
C ASP A 68 -14.55 16.17 -16.67
N ILE A 69 -14.04 16.09 -17.90
CA ILE A 69 -12.71 15.54 -18.20
C ILE A 69 -11.72 16.63 -18.65
N GLY A 70 -12.01 17.91 -18.37
CA GLY A 70 -11.20 19.06 -18.80
C GLY A 70 -11.42 19.48 -20.25
N GLU A 71 -12.50 19.03 -20.88
CA GLU A 71 -12.92 19.42 -22.23
C GLU A 71 -14.11 20.40 -22.18
N GLU A 72 -14.44 21.07 -23.30
CA GLU A 72 -15.52 22.09 -23.32
C GLU A 72 -16.92 21.51 -23.03
N GLU A 73 -17.16 20.25 -23.41
CA GLU A 73 -18.43 19.56 -23.22
C GLU A 73 -18.35 18.53 -22.09
N LEU A 74 -19.37 18.54 -21.21
CA LEU A 74 -19.54 17.51 -20.18
C LEU A 74 -20.05 16.21 -20.80
N LEU A 75 -19.56 15.08 -20.28
CA LEU A 75 -19.98 13.75 -20.72
C LEU A 75 -21.13 13.23 -19.88
N ASP A 76 -22.25 12.87 -20.51
CA ASP A 76 -23.30 12.08 -19.87
C ASP A 76 -22.85 10.62 -19.75
N ILE A 77 -22.74 10.10 -18.52
CA ILE A 77 -22.36 8.71 -18.25
C ILE A 77 -23.33 8.10 -17.24
N VAL A 78 -23.81 6.89 -17.54
CA VAL A 78 -24.64 6.10 -16.62
C VAL A 78 -23.73 5.17 -15.81
N CYS A 79 -23.81 5.25 -14.48
CA CYS A 79 -23.02 4.42 -13.57
C CYS A 79 -23.94 3.62 -12.63
N GLY A 80 -23.55 2.39 -12.29
CA GLY A 80 -24.28 1.54 -11.34
C GLY A 80 -23.54 1.28 -10.02
N ALA A 81 -22.37 1.88 -9.83
CA ALA A 81 -21.56 1.67 -8.63
C ALA A 81 -22.17 2.40 -7.43
N SER A 82 -22.22 1.72 -6.29
CA SER A 82 -22.83 2.24 -5.06
C SER A 82 -22.09 3.44 -4.48
N ASN A 83 -20.78 3.56 -4.74
CA ASN A 83 -19.93 4.64 -4.26
C ASN A 83 -19.95 5.89 -5.16
N CYS A 84 -20.59 5.84 -6.33
CA CYS A 84 -20.67 6.96 -7.25
C CYS A 84 -21.54 8.10 -6.66
N ARG A 85 -20.95 9.30 -6.60
CA ARG A 85 -21.53 10.49 -5.95
C ARG A 85 -20.98 11.79 -6.54
N LEU A 86 -21.71 12.88 -6.32
CA LEU A 86 -21.30 14.24 -6.71
C LEU A 86 -19.94 14.60 -6.10
N GLY A 87 -19.07 15.23 -6.90
CA GLY A 87 -17.77 15.74 -6.47
C GLY A 87 -16.61 14.74 -6.59
N LEU A 88 -16.90 13.48 -6.90
CA LEU A 88 -15.91 12.42 -6.96
C LEU A 88 -14.97 12.59 -8.17
N THR A 89 -13.66 12.38 -7.96
CA THR A 89 -12.68 12.29 -9.05
C THR A 89 -12.49 10.82 -9.40
N VAL A 90 -12.62 10.47 -10.68
CA VAL A 90 -12.80 9.09 -11.15
C VAL A 90 -12.02 8.81 -12.43
N ALA A 91 -11.78 7.53 -12.74
CA ALA A 91 -11.26 7.11 -14.03
C ALA A 91 -12.39 6.93 -15.05
N VAL A 92 -12.25 7.56 -16.22
CA VAL A 92 -13.29 7.65 -17.25
C VAL A 92 -12.76 7.04 -18.54
N ALA A 93 -13.30 5.89 -18.94
CA ALA A 93 -13.08 5.36 -20.28
C ALA A 93 -13.94 6.11 -21.28
N THR A 94 -13.28 6.91 -22.13
CA THR A 94 -13.92 7.77 -23.14
C THR A 94 -14.37 6.95 -24.36
N VAL A 95 -15.24 7.52 -25.20
CA VAL A 95 -15.66 6.86 -26.45
C VAL A 95 -14.45 6.62 -27.35
N GLY A 96 -14.26 5.37 -27.77
CA GLY A 96 -13.08 4.94 -28.54
C GLY A 96 -11.98 4.30 -27.69
N ALA A 97 -12.06 4.41 -26.35
CA ALA A 97 -11.20 3.67 -25.43
C ALA A 97 -11.33 2.15 -25.65
N VAL A 98 -10.25 1.43 -25.36
CA VAL A 98 -10.19 -0.03 -25.39
C VAL A 98 -9.71 -0.50 -24.03
N LEU A 99 -10.57 -1.22 -23.31
CA LEU A 99 -10.28 -1.82 -22.00
C LEU A 99 -9.74 -3.26 -22.17
N PRO A 100 -9.18 -3.87 -21.11
CA PRO A 100 -8.66 -5.23 -21.16
C PRO A 100 -9.70 -6.22 -21.70
N GLY A 101 -9.25 -7.18 -22.52
CA GLY A 101 -10.15 -8.11 -23.22
C GLY A 101 -10.75 -7.57 -24.54
N ASP A 102 -10.11 -6.56 -25.16
CA ASP A 102 -10.55 -5.89 -26.41
C ASP A 102 -11.96 -5.27 -26.30
N PHE A 103 -12.30 -4.78 -25.11
CA PHE A 103 -13.60 -4.18 -24.84
C PHE A 103 -13.61 -2.70 -25.28
N LYS A 104 -14.22 -2.42 -26.45
CA LYS A 104 -14.27 -1.08 -27.04
C LYS A 104 -15.44 -0.27 -26.52
N ILE A 105 -15.15 0.91 -25.94
CA ILE A 105 -16.14 1.85 -25.47
C ILE A 105 -16.80 2.56 -26.66
N LYS A 106 -18.13 2.49 -26.72
CA LYS A 106 -18.96 3.11 -27.76
C LYS A 106 -20.08 3.92 -27.10
N LYS A 107 -20.61 4.90 -27.85
CA LYS A 107 -21.84 5.59 -27.45
C LYS A 107 -22.98 4.58 -27.36
N ALA A 108 -23.63 4.51 -26.20
CA ALA A 108 -24.74 3.60 -25.96
C ALA A 108 -25.90 4.35 -25.29
N LYS A 109 -27.07 3.71 -25.26
CA LYS A 109 -28.18 4.14 -24.40
C LYS A 109 -28.46 3.02 -23.40
N LEU A 110 -28.33 3.32 -22.11
CA LEU A 110 -28.76 2.42 -21.05
C LEU A 110 -30.15 2.84 -20.63
N ARG A 111 -31.14 1.96 -20.84
CA ARG A 111 -32.55 2.20 -20.43
C ARG A 111 -33.09 3.57 -20.87
N GLY A 112 -32.77 3.97 -22.09
CA GLY A 112 -33.25 5.22 -22.70
C GLY A 112 -32.35 6.44 -22.50
N VAL A 113 -31.47 6.43 -21.50
CA VAL A 113 -30.54 7.53 -21.20
C VAL A 113 -29.22 7.33 -21.96
N PRO A 114 -28.68 8.37 -22.63
CA PRO A 114 -27.39 8.29 -23.30
C PRO A 114 -26.23 8.08 -22.30
N SER A 115 -25.25 7.25 -22.67
CA SER A 115 -23.98 7.09 -21.97
C SER A 115 -22.84 7.19 -22.97
N HIS A 116 -21.98 8.19 -22.79
CA HIS A 116 -20.84 8.56 -23.62
C HIS A 116 -19.51 8.16 -22.99
N GLY A 117 -19.49 7.00 -22.32
CA GLY A 117 -18.32 6.48 -21.64
C GLY A 117 -18.70 5.50 -20.55
N MET A 118 -17.71 5.18 -19.72
CA MET A 118 -17.82 4.29 -18.57
C MET A 118 -16.92 4.81 -17.44
N LEU A 119 -17.41 4.79 -16.20
CA LEU A 119 -16.58 5.00 -15.01
C LEU A 119 -15.95 3.67 -14.63
N CYS A 120 -14.63 3.63 -14.51
CA CYS A 120 -13.89 2.38 -14.34
C CYS A 120 -13.62 2.05 -12.86
N SER A 121 -13.76 0.77 -12.53
CA SER A 121 -13.25 0.12 -11.32
C SER A 121 -11.80 -0.36 -11.51
N PHE A 122 -11.14 -0.76 -10.43
CA PHE A 122 -9.82 -1.40 -10.51
C PHE A 122 -9.83 -2.66 -11.39
N SER A 123 -10.84 -3.53 -11.20
CA SER A 123 -10.97 -4.78 -11.96
C SER A 123 -11.11 -4.55 -13.46
N GLU A 124 -11.91 -3.55 -13.87
CA GLU A 124 -12.07 -3.21 -15.29
C GLU A 124 -10.79 -2.65 -15.93
N LEU A 125 -9.88 -2.08 -15.14
CA LEU A 125 -8.56 -1.65 -15.60
C LEU A 125 -7.51 -2.77 -15.52
N GLY A 126 -7.90 -3.98 -15.09
CA GLY A 126 -7.00 -5.11 -14.87
C GLY A 126 -6.00 -4.84 -13.74
N ILE A 127 -6.37 -4.04 -12.74
CA ILE A 127 -5.59 -3.82 -11.53
C ILE A 127 -6.12 -4.77 -10.46
N ASP A 128 -5.24 -5.60 -9.91
CA ASP A 128 -5.60 -6.61 -8.90
C ASP A 128 -5.82 -5.97 -7.51
N VAL A 129 -6.98 -5.33 -7.36
CA VAL A 129 -7.50 -4.80 -6.09
C VAL A 129 -8.95 -5.21 -5.98
N GLU A 130 -9.28 -5.93 -4.91
CA GLU A 130 -10.66 -6.20 -4.55
C GLU A 130 -11.34 -4.90 -4.11
N SER A 131 -12.29 -4.41 -4.92
CA SER A 131 -13.09 -3.22 -4.64
C SER A 131 -14.49 -3.38 -5.20
N ASP A 132 -15.50 -3.00 -4.41
CA ASP A 132 -16.92 -3.12 -4.75
C ASP A 132 -17.45 -1.92 -5.59
N GLY A 133 -16.57 -1.07 -6.13
CA GLY A 133 -16.96 0.21 -6.73
C GLY A 133 -16.02 0.75 -7.81
N ILE A 134 -16.34 1.96 -8.27
CA ILE A 134 -15.48 2.70 -9.21
C ILE A 134 -14.24 3.25 -8.49
N LEU A 135 -13.17 3.45 -9.25
CA LEU A 135 -11.91 4.01 -8.76
C LEU A 135 -12.12 5.44 -8.29
N GLU A 136 -11.80 5.70 -7.01
CA GLU A 136 -11.78 7.03 -6.41
C GLU A 136 -10.36 7.58 -6.43
N LEU A 137 -10.16 8.69 -7.14
CA LEU A 137 -8.88 9.37 -7.26
C LEU A 137 -8.80 10.55 -6.28
N PRO A 138 -7.60 10.95 -5.84
CA PRO A 138 -7.42 12.10 -4.97
C PRO A 138 -8.05 13.37 -5.53
N GLU A 139 -8.69 14.17 -4.67
CA GLU A 139 -9.21 15.47 -5.06
C GLU A 139 -8.07 16.39 -5.52
N GLY A 140 -8.32 17.19 -6.56
CA GLY A 140 -7.32 18.10 -7.14
C GLY A 140 -6.43 17.45 -8.20
N THR A 141 -6.66 16.17 -8.54
CA THR A 141 -6.01 15.54 -9.70
C THR A 141 -6.37 16.29 -10.99
N THR A 142 -5.39 16.44 -11.88
CA THR A 142 -5.56 17.17 -13.14
C THR A 142 -6.56 16.44 -14.04
N LEU A 143 -7.68 17.09 -14.37
CA LEU A 143 -8.70 16.53 -15.26
C LEU A 143 -8.14 16.33 -16.67
N GLY A 144 -8.55 15.24 -17.32
CA GLY A 144 -8.12 14.89 -18.67
C GLY A 144 -6.76 14.19 -18.76
N MET A 145 -6.00 14.12 -17.65
CA MET A 145 -4.75 13.36 -17.57
C MET A 145 -5.01 11.87 -17.83
N ASP A 146 -4.06 11.19 -18.50
CA ASP A 146 -4.16 9.75 -18.70
C ASP A 146 -3.96 9.01 -17.36
N VAL A 147 -4.84 8.07 -17.05
CA VAL A 147 -4.80 7.32 -15.78
C VAL A 147 -3.54 6.44 -15.70
N ARG A 148 -3.01 5.95 -16.83
CA ARG A 148 -1.73 5.22 -16.86
C ARG A 148 -0.56 6.09 -16.47
N GLU A 149 -0.58 7.36 -16.87
CA GLU A 149 0.46 8.33 -16.48
C GLU A 149 0.31 8.70 -15.00
N LEU A 150 -0.91 8.99 -14.55
CA LEU A 150 -1.19 9.37 -13.16
C LEU A 150 -0.75 8.32 -12.16
N LEU A 151 -1.09 7.06 -12.42
CA LEU A 151 -0.83 5.93 -11.53
C LEU A 151 0.45 5.18 -11.91
N GLU A 152 1.24 5.67 -12.88
CA GLU A 152 2.45 5.01 -13.36
C GLU A 152 2.24 3.51 -13.67
N LEU A 153 1.21 3.20 -14.47
CA LEU A 153 0.79 1.82 -14.78
C LEU A 153 1.60 1.14 -15.89
N ASN A 154 2.57 1.87 -16.47
CA ASN A 154 3.56 1.31 -17.39
C ASN A 154 4.75 0.78 -16.58
N ASP A 155 4.47 -0.17 -15.69
CA ASP A 155 5.39 -0.75 -14.73
C ASP A 155 5.14 -2.26 -14.63
N VAL A 156 6.09 -2.99 -14.06
CA VAL A 156 6.00 -4.43 -13.80
C VAL A 156 6.34 -4.74 -12.35
N THR A 157 5.68 -5.76 -11.80
CA THR A 157 6.07 -6.41 -10.56
C THR A 157 7.02 -7.55 -10.90
N ILE A 158 8.19 -7.57 -10.27
CA ILE A 158 9.18 -8.64 -10.39
C ILE A 158 9.13 -9.46 -9.10
N ASP A 159 8.95 -10.77 -9.20
CA ASP A 159 9.05 -11.71 -8.07
C ASP A 159 10.41 -12.42 -8.07
N VAL A 160 11.09 -12.37 -6.93
CA VAL A 160 12.43 -12.93 -6.76
C VAL A 160 12.46 -13.94 -5.62
N ASP A 161 12.94 -15.16 -5.88
CA ASP A 161 13.23 -16.12 -4.83
C ASP A 161 14.55 -15.78 -4.12
N LEU A 162 14.46 -15.53 -2.82
CA LEU A 162 15.58 -15.08 -2.01
C LEU A 162 16.12 -16.20 -1.15
N THR A 163 17.38 -16.54 -1.37
CA THR A 163 18.13 -17.46 -0.52
C THR A 163 18.45 -16.83 0.84
N ALA A 164 18.49 -17.65 1.89
CA ALA A 164 18.64 -17.19 3.28
C ALA A 164 19.94 -16.41 3.57
N ASN A 165 20.98 -16.57 2.74
CA ASN A 165 22.23 -15.81 2.86
C ASN A 165 22.14 -14.37 2.37
N ARG A 166 21.07 -13.99 1.64
CA ARG A 166 20.84 -12.65 1.10
C ARG A 166 19.78 -11.87 1.87
N ALA A 167 19.89 -11.89 3.21
CA ALA A 167 18.99 -11.16 4.10
C ALA A 167 18.91 -9.65 3.78
N ASP A 168 19.98 -9.09 3.19
CA ASP A 168 20.04 -7.72 2.73
C ASP A 168 19.06 -7.40 1.59
N CYS A 169 18.74 -8.40 0.75
CA CYS A 169 17.92 -8.23 -0.45
C CYS A 169 16.40 -8.33 -0.19
N PHE A 170 15.96 -8.47 1.06
CA PHE A 170 14.54 -8.40 1.44
C PHE A 170 13.98 -6.95 1.45
N SER A 171 14.53 -6.06 0.61
CA SER A 171 14.13 -4.66 0.54
C SER A 171 14.51 -3.99 -0.78
N ILE A 172 13.82 -2.91 -1.13
CA ILE A 172 14.17 -2.05 -2.27
C ILE A 172 15.60 -1.53 -2.12
N ARG A 173 15.98 -1.06 -0.92
CA ARG A 173 17.35 -0.60 -0.64
C ARG A 173 18.40 -1.67 -0.93
N GLY A 174 18.15 -2.92 -0.53
CA GLY A 174 19.03 -4.05 -0.76
C GLY A 174 19.20 -4.37 -2.24
N LEU A 175 18.07 -4.55 -2.93
CA LEU A 175 18.03 -4.83 -4.36
C LEU A 175 18.66 -3.70 -5.18
N ALA A 176 18.37 -2.45 -4.85
CA ALA A 176 18.94 -1.28 -5.52
C ALA A 176 20.46 -1.23 -5.37
N ARG A 177 20.98 -1.58 -4.18
CA ARG A 177 22.42 -1.69 -3.95
C ARG A 177 23.05 -2.77 -4.84
N GLU A 178 22.43 -3.95 -4.92
CA GLU A 178 22.93 -5.04 -5.75
C GLU A 178 22.97 -4.64 -7.23
N VAL A 179 21.85 -4.12 -7.76
CA VAL A 179 21.75 -3.65 -9.15
C VAL A 179 22.72 -2.50 -9.42
N GLY A 180 22.92 -1.59 -8.47
CA GLY A 180 23.92 -0.53 -8.55
C GLY A 180 25.34 -1.05 -8.73
N VAL A 181 25.73 -2.05 -7.93
CA VAL A 181 27.05 -2.71 -8.03
C VAL A 181 27.22 -3.40 -9.39
N LEU A 182 26.23 -4.15 -9.85
CA LEU A 182 26.29 -4.89 -11.12
C LEU A 182 26.45 -3.96 -12.33
N ASN A 183 25.83 -2.79 -12.29
CA ASN A 183 25.88 -1.81 -13.38
C ASN A 183 26.94 -0.72 -13.20
N ARG A 184 27.65 -0.70 -12.06
CA ARG A 184 28.54 0.41 -11.67
C ARG A 184 27.83 1.76 -11.74
N ALA A 185 26.58 1.77 -11.29
CA ALA A 185 25.72 2.94 -11.26
C ALA A 185 25.61 3.47 -9.82
N ASP A 186 25.50 4.78 -9.68
CA ASP A 186 25.22 5.40 -8.39
C ASP A 186 23.82 5.01 -7.92
N VAL A 187 23.71 4.72 -6.62
CA VAL A 187 22.43 4.45 -5.96
C VAL A 187 22.01 5.69 -5.21
N THR A 188 20.84 6.20 -5.54
CA THR A 188 20.25 7.41 -4.94
C THR A 188 19.37 7.00 -3.77
N GLU A 189 19.91 7.04 -2.56
CA GLU A 189 19.09 6.83 -1.36
C GLU A 189 18.14 8.04 -1.14
N PRO A 190 16.87 7.83 -0.73
CA PRO A 190 15.98 8.92 -0.35
C PRO A 190 16.55 9.72 0.83
N THR A 191 16.43 11.04 0.76
CA THR A 191 16.81 11.92 1.87
C THR A 191 15.78 11.79 3.00
N VAL A 192 16.21 11.29 4.16
CA VAL A 192 15.38 11.21 5.37
C VAL A 192 15.89 12.20 6.41
N GLU A 193 15.17 13.29 6.60
CA GLU A 193 15.49 14.28 7.63
C GLU A 193 15.01 13.84 9.02
N ALA A 194 15.78 14.16 10.05
CA ALA A 194 15.39 13.87 11.42
C ALA A 194 14.18 14.72 11.83
N VAL A 195 13.06 14.07 12.13
CA VAL A 195 11.84 14.74 12.58
C VAL A 195 12.05 15.31 13.99
N ALA A 196 12.00 16.64 14.12
CA ALA A 196 12.12 17.34 15.40
C ALA A 196 10.97 16.97 16.35
N THR A 197 11.28 16.88 17.65
CA THR A 197 10.27 16.62 18.68
C THR A 197 9.47 17.89 18.99
N SER A 198 8.14 17.80 18.92
CA SER A 198 7.22 18.88 19.32
C SER A 198 6.54 18.63 20.68
N ILE A 199 6.72 17.44 21.24
CA ILE A 199 6.18 16.99 22.54
C ILE A 199 7.27 16.27 23.33
N GLU A 200 7.12 16.19 24.66
CA GLU A 200 8.06 15.53 25.57
C GLU A 200 7.57 14.14 26.03
N ASP A 201 6.41 13.69 25.55
CA ASP A 201 5.82 12.41 25.92
C ASP A 201 6.75 11.25 25.58
N THR A 202 6.96 10.38 26.58
CA THR A 202 7.80 9.20 26.49
C THR A 202 7.14 8.03 27.21
N VAL A 203 7.57 6.82 26.85
CA VAL A 203 7.21 5.57 27.53
C VAL A 203 8.50 4.97 28.06
N SER A 204 8.50 4.53 29.32
CA SER A 204 9.66 3.83 29.87
C SER A 204 9.86 2.51 29.13
N VAL A 205 11.08 2.24 28.66
CA VAL A 205 11.43 0.99 28.01
C VAL A 205 12.54 0.32 28.81
N GLU A 206 12.30 -0.91 29.26
CA GLU A 206 13.29 -1.77 29.90
C GLU A 206 13.60 -2.97 28.99
N ILE A 207 14.87 -3.22 28.69
CA ILE A 207 15.31 -4.39 27.91
C ILE A 207 15.98 -5.38 28.86
N LYS A 208 15.26 -6.44 29.26
CA LYS A 208 15.78 -7.49 30.15
C LYS A 208 16.59 -8.54 29.40
N ALA A 209 16.22 -8.83 28.16
CA ALA A 209 16.89 -9.82 27.30
C ALA A 209 17.79 -9.14 26.26
N THR A 210 18.85 -8.44 26.70
CA THR A 210 19.72 -7.63 25.83
C THR A 210 20.43 -8.43 24.74
N ASP A 211 20.72 -9.72 24.98
CA ASP A 211 21.33 -10.59 23.98
C ASP A 211 20.37 -10.90 22.81
N ALA A 212 19.07 -11.00 23.10
CA ALA A 212 18.04 -11.25 22.10
C ALA A 212 17.52 -9.96 21.44
N CYS A 213 17.59 -8.83 22.15
CA CYS A 213 17.21 -7.51 21.65
C CYS A 213 18.29 -6.48 22.04
N PRO A 214 19.36 -6.34 21.23
CA PRO A 214 20.43 -5.39 21.53
C PRO A 214 20.02 -3.93 21.33
N ARG A 215 18.90 -3.69 20.63
CA ARG A 215 18.38 -2.35 20.35
C ARG A 215 16.86 -2.39 20.23
N TYR A 216 16.21 -1.47 20.93
CA TYR A 216 14.79 -1.18 20.83
C TYR A 216 14.61 0.34 20.76
N LEU A 217 13.87 0.83 19.77
CA LEU A 217 13.61 2.26 19.62
C LEU A 217 12.10 2.48 19.73
N GLY A 218 11.65 3.11 20.81
CA GLY A 218 10.25 3.50 20.97
C GLY A 218 10.05 4.96 20.59
N ARG A 219 9.00 5.29 19.84
CA ARG A 219 8.60 6.67 19.57
C ARG A 219 7.10 6.87 19.71
N VAL A 220 6.71 7.79 20.59
CA VAL A 220 5.31 8.19 20.77
C VAL A 220 4.91 9.16 19.66
N VAL A 221 3.75 8.92 19.05
CA VAL A 221 3.08 9.85 18.14
C VAL A 221 1.65 10.04 18.64
N LYS A 222 1.30 11.28 19.01
CA LYS A 222 0.00 11.62 19.57
C LYS A 222 -0.95 12.24 18.54
N ASN A 223 -2.24 12.08 18.78
CA ASN A 223 -3.35 12.64 17.99
C ASN A 223 -3.28 12.26 16.50
N VAL A 224 -2.96 11.00 16.20
CA VAL A 224 -3.04 10.46 14.86
C VAL A 224 -4.48 10.25 14.42
N ASN A 225 -4.75 10.43 13.13
CA ASN A 225 -6.02 10.04 12.53
C ASN A 225 -5.86 8.66 11.87
N VAL A 226 -6.21 7.60 12.61
CA VAL A 226 -6.17 6.22 12.09
C VAL A 226 -7.23 5.93 11.02
N LYS A 227 -8.18 6.84 10.81
CA LYS A 227 -9.20 6.77 9.75
C LYS A 227 -8.81 7.58 8.52
N ALA A 228 -7.62 8.18 8.50
CA ALA A 228 -7.11 8.81 7.30
C ALA A 228 -6.89 7.75 6.21
N GLU A 229 -7.06 8.15 4.95
CA GLU A 229 -6.73 7.28 3.83
C GLU A 229 -5.23 7.35 3.54
N SER A 230 -4.60 6.19 3.35
CA SER A 230 -3.24 6.12 2.83
C SER A 230 -3.19 6.79 1.45
N PRO A 231 -2.17 7.59 1.14
CA PRO A 231 -2.10 8.22 -0.17
C PRO A 231 -1.91 7.17 -1.29
N ILE A 232 -2.50 7.41 -2.45
CA ILE A 232 -2.56 6.42 -3.55
C ILE A 232 -1.19 5.91 -4.00
N TRP A 233 -0.16 6.76 -3.99
CA TRP A 233 1.21 6.36 -4.35
C TRP A 233 1.78 5.29 -3.40
N MET A 234 1.42 5.36 -2.11
CA MET A 234 1.88 4.39 -1.11
C MET A 234 1.08 3.10 -1.24
N GLN A 235 -0.23 3.18 -1.43
CA GLN A 235 -1.08 2.02 -1.69
C GLN A 235 -0.60 1.25 -2.93
N GLU A 236 -0.28 1.96 -4.01
CA GLU A 236 0.24 1.35 -5.24
C GLU A 236 1.60 0.68 -5.04
N LYS A 237 2.53 1.31 -4.31
CA LYS A 237 3.82 0.69 -3.99
C LYS A 237 3.66 -0.57 -3.13
N LEU A 238 2.78 -0.54 -2.13
CA LEU A 238 2.45 -1.72 -1.32
C LEU A 238 1.86 -2.85 -2.19
N ARG A 239 0.85 -2.52 -3.01
CA ARG A 239 0.16 -3.48 -3.88
C ARG A 239 1.12 -4.17 -4.84
N ARG A 240 2.00 -3.41 -5.51
CA ARG A 240 2.99 -3.96 -6.46
C ARG A 240 4.01 -4.88 -5.79
N CYS A 241 4.20 -4.76 -4.48
CA CYS A 241 5.01 -5.68 -3.67
C CYS A 241 4.20 -6.82 -3.04
N GLY A 242 2.92 -7.00 -3.42
CA GLY A 242 2.05 -8.05 -2.89
C GLY A 242 1.47 -7.77 -1.51
N ILE A 243 1.50 -6.52 -1.02
CA ILE A 243 0.92 -6.12 0.25
C ILE A 243 -0.36 -5.32 0.01
N ARG A 244 -1.47 -5.78 0.60
CA ARG A 244 -2.74 -5.05 0.59
C ARG A 244 -2.66 -3.86 1.55
N SER A 245 -3.19 -2.71 1.12
CA SER A 245 -3.42 -1.55 1.99
C SER A 245 -4.56 -1.83 2.98
N ILE A 246 -4.34 -1.53 4.27
CA ILE A 246 -5.27 -1.84 5.36
C ILE A 246 -5.70 -0.56 6.06
N ASP A 247 -4.73 0.12 6.67
CA ASP A 247 -4.92 1.36 7.42
C ASP A 247 -3.59 2.15 7.39
N PRO A 248 -3.63 3.48 7.57
CA PRO A 248 -2.45 4.32 7.37
C PRO A 248 -1.28 3.97 8.29
N VAL A 249 -1.53 3.45 9.49
CA VAL A 249 -0.44 3.14 10.42
C VAL A 249 0.27 1.85 9.96
N VAL A 250 -0.49 0.80 9.67
CA VAL A 250 0.05 -0.47 9.16
C VAL A 250 0.72 -0.27 7.81
N ASP A 251 0.10 0.50 6.92
CA ASP A 251 0.63 0.80 5.58
C ASP A 251 1.98 1.51 5.65
N ILE A 252 2.16 2.49 6.54
CA ILE A 252 3.45 3.16 6.76
C ILE A 252 4.50 2.16 7.25
N THR A 253 4.16 1.29 8.21
CA THR A 253 5.13 0.30 8.72
C THR A 253 5.52 -0.74 7.65
N ASN A 254 4.57 -1.19 6.83
CA ASN A 254 4.83 -2.08 5.71
C ASN A 254 5.63 -1.41 4.60
N TYR A 255 5.36 -0.12 4.33
CA TYR A 255 6.11 0.66 3.36
C TYR A 255 7.58 0.76 3.76
N VAL A 256 7.87 1.11 5.03
CA VAL A 256 9.25 1.17 5.55
C VAL A 256 9.92 -0.20 5.54
N MET A 257 9.17 -1.26 5.86
CA MET A 257 9.68 -2.63 5.76
C MET A 257 10.13 -2.98 4.35
N LEU A 258 9.32 -2.70 3.34
CA LEU A 258 9.66 -2.96 1.94
C LEU A 258 10.79 -2.06 1.44
N GLU A 259 10.76 -0.78 1.80
CA GLU A 259 11.74 0.19 1.32
C GLU A 259 13.14 -0.06 1.93
N GLN A 260 13.21 -0.23 3.25
CA GLN A 260 14.45 -0.24 4.03
C GLN A 260 14.86 -1.62 4.54
N GLY A 261 13.97 -2.62 4.48
CA GLY A 261 14.20 -3.95 5.03
C GLY A 261 14.07 -4.01 6.55
N GLN A 262 13.43 -3.00 7.16
CA GLN A 262 13.27 -2.88 8.60
C GLN A 262 11.79 -3.09 8.97
N PRO A 263 11.42 -4.26 9.52
CA PRO A 263 10.10 -4.45 10.09
C PRO A 263 9.87 -3.48 11.24
N MET A 264 8.67 -2.89 11.30
CA MET A 264 8.23 -2.00 12.37
C MET A 264 6.86 -2.45 12.88
N HIS A 265 6.46 -1.95 14.04
CA HIS A 265 5.13 -2.19 14.58
C HIS A 265 4.60 -0.97 15.32
N ALA A 266 3.28 -0.86 15.42
CA ALA A 266 2.60 0.18 16.18
C ALA A 266 1.71 -0.44 17.24
N PHE A 267 1.89 -0.02 18.49
CA PHE A 267 0.97 -0.31 19.59
C PHE A 267 0.02 0.86 19.80
N ASP A 268 -1.20 0.56 20.23
CA ASP A 268 -2.09 1.57 20.80
C ASP A 268 -1.52 2.00 22.16
N LEU A 269 -1.12 3.28 22.26
CA LEU A 269 -0.48 3.81 23.46
C LEU A 269 -1.37 3.71 24.69
N ALA A 270 -2.69 3.85 24.52
CA ALA A 270 -3.64 3.81 25.62
C ALA A 270 -3.77 2.42 26.26
N LYS A 271 -3.31 1.38 25.55
CA LYS A 271 -3.41 -0.02 25.98
C LYS A 271 -2.15 -0.57 26.63
N ILE A 272 -1.09 0.25 26.71
CA ILE A 272 0.16 -0.10 27.38
C ILE A 272 0.06 0.29 28.86
N GLU A 273 0.21 -0.69 29.75
CA GLU A 273 0.12 -0.45 31.19
C GLU A 273 1.51 -0.21 31.81
N GLY A 274 1.79 1.06 32.14
CA GLY A 274 3.01 1.49 32.81
C GLY A 274 4.17 1.76 31.85
N GLY A 275 4.68 0.76 31.17
CA GLY A 275 5.86 0.86 30.31
C GLY A 275 6.06 -0.36 29.43
N ILE A 276 7.10 -0.38 28.60
CA ILE A 276 7.48 -1.54 27.78
C ILE A 276 8.59 -2.32 28.47
N VAL A 277 8.45 -3.64 28.50
CA VAL A 277 9.47 -4.59 28.95
C VAL A 277 9.75 -5.60 27.84
N VAL A 278 10.98 -5.58 27.32
CA VAL A 278 11.46 -6.57 26.36
C VAL A 278 12.11 -7.71 27.13
N ARG A 279 11.42 -8.85 27.20
CA ARG A 279 11.83 -10.02 28.01
C ARG A 279 11.54 -11.33 27.31
N LEU A 280 12.10 -12.42 27.82
CA LEU A 280 11.64 -13.75 27.47
C LEU A 280 10.27 -14.03 28.11
N ALA A 281 9.48 -14.86 27.44
CA ALA A 281 8.19 -15.29 27.94
C ALA A 281 8.33 -16.16 29.20
N GLU A 282 7.28 -16.21 30.01
CA GLU A 282 7.16 -17.25 31.02
C GLU A 282 6.74 -18.57 30.34
N GLN A 283 7.13 -19.71 30.91
CA GLN A 283 6.75 -21.00 30.33
C GLN A 283 5.24 -21.20 30.44
N GLY A 284 4.58 -21.40 29.29
CA GLY A 284 3.12 -21.52 29.22
C GLY A 284 2.38 -20.18 29.22
N GLU A 285 3.10 -19.05 29.05
CA GLU A 285 2.48 -17.73 28.93
C GLU A 285 1.57 -17.70 27.70
N LYS A 286 0.34 -17.21 27.88
CA LYS A 286 -0.67 -17.16 26.81
C LYS A 286 -0.73 -15.78 26.19
N LEU A 287 -0.87 -15.74 24.87
CA LEU A 287 -1.06 -14.50 24.12
C LEU A 287 -2.05 -14.71 22.97
N THR A 288 -3.11 -13.91 22.93
CA THR A 288 -4.02 -13.85 21.77
C THR A 288 -3.40 -12.97 20.68
N LEU A 289 -3.19 -13.56 19.50
CA LEU A 289 -2.56 -12.91 18.36
C LEU A 289 -3.59 -12.12 17.52
N LEU A 290 -3.11 -11.25 16.63
CA LEU A 290 -3.96 -10.40 15.78
C LEU A 290 -4.99 -11.17 14.93
N ASP A 291 -4.74 -12.44 14.63
CA ASP A 291 -5.66 -13.32 13.90
C ASP A 291 -6.75 -13.96 14.80
N GLY A 292 -6.74 -13.66 16.10
CA GLY A 292 -7.66 -14.19 17.10
C GLY A 292 -7.25 -15.54 17.69
N ASN A 293 -6.16 -16.15 17.23
CA ASN A 293 -5.68 -17.41 17.76
C ASN A 293 -4.88 -17.20 19.06
N GLU A 294 -5.03 -18.11 20.01
CA GLU A 294 -4.23 -18.12 21.24
C GLU A 294 -2.94 -18.92 21.03
N ALA A 295 -1.81 -18.32 21.38
CA ALA A 295 -0.51 -18.98 21.41
C ALA A 295 -0.08 -19.24 22.86
N GLU A 296 0.34 -20.48 23.14
CA GLU A 296 1.02 -20.84 24.39
C GLU A 296 2.55 -20.77 24.16
N LEU A 297 3.22 -19.88 24.88
CA LEU A 297 4.61 -19.52 24.63
C LEU A 297 5.58 -20.33 25.50
N ASN A 298 6.72 -20.67 24.92
CA ASN A 298 7.83 -21.28 25.65
C ASN A 298 8.73 -20.21 26.27
N SER A 299 9.44 -20.59 27.33
CA SER A 299 10.34 -19.69 28.08
C SER A 299 11.54 -19.13 27.28
N ASN A 300 11.78 -19.62 26.07
CA ASN A 300 12.80 -19.12 25.15
C ASN A 300 12.25 -18.20 24.05
N THR A 301 10.95 -17.90 24.07
CA THR A 301 10.31 -16.98 23.13
C THR A 301 10.49 -15.54 23.62
N LEU A 302 11.04 -14.66 22.77
CA LEU A 302 11.12 -13.24 23.08
C LEU A 302 9.75 -12.56 22.91
N VAL A 303 9.33 -11.78 23.89
CA VAL A 303 8.08 -11.04 23.86
C VAL A 303 8.31 -9.55 24.11
N ILE A 304 7.44 -8.73 23.53
CA ILE A 304 7.25 -7.35 23.95
C ILE A 304 6.07 -7.36 24.92
N ALA A 305 6.32 -6.98 26.17
CA ALA A 305 5.33 -6.94 27.23
C ALA A 305 5.18 -5.50 27.76
N ASP A 306 4.13 -5.25 28.51
CA ASP A 306 4.09 -4.13 29.45
C ASP A 306 4.46 -4.59 30.88
N HIS A 307 4.16 -3.78 31.89
CA HIS A 307 4.44 -4.16 33.29
C HIS A 307 3.54 -5.29 33.82
N ASN A 308 2.46 -5.64 33.10
CA ASN A 308 1.43 -6.56 33.55
C ASN A 308 1.26 -7.79 32.64
N LYS A 309 1.38 -7.65 31.30
CA LYS A 309 1.05 -8.70 30.32
C LYS A 309 1.91 -8.64 29.06
N ALA A 310 2.02 -9.77 28.35
CA ALA A 310 2.58 -9.80 27.00
C ALA A 310 1.68 -9.05 26.01
N LEU A 311 2.29 -8.28 25.11
CA LEU A 311 1.61 -7.49 24.09
C LEU A 311 1.79 -8.07 22.68
N ALA A 312 2.96 -8.67 22.40
CA ALA A 312 3.31 -9.23 21.10
C ALA A 312 4.45 -10.26 21.22
N ILE A 313 4.53 -11.17 20.24
CA ILE A 313 5.73 -11.99 20.01
C ILE A 313 6.75 -11.13 19.27
N ALA A 314 7.92 -10.90 19.88
CA ALA A 314 8.88 -9.93 19.40
C ALA A 314 9.44 -10.31 18.03
N GLY A 315 9.29 -9.42 17.05
CA GLY A 315 9.78 -9.62 15.69
C GLY A 315 9.01 -10.64 14.86
N ILE A 316 7.87 -11.16 15.37
CA ILE A 316 7.09 -12.20 14.69
C ILE A 316 5.64 -11.74 14.48
N PHE A 317 4.87 -11.54 15.55
CA PHE A 317 3.43 -11.25 15.39
C PHE A 317 2.89 -10.40 16.55
N GLY A 318 2.02 -9.43 16.23
CA GLY A 318 1.34 -8.58 17.21
C GLY A 318 0.25 -9.33 17.97
N GLY A 319 -0.05 -8.89 19.19
CA GLY A 319 -1.20 -9.34 19.96
C GLY A 319 -2.46 -8.56 19.62
N GLN A 320 -3.62 -9.23 19.69
CA GLN A 320 -4.92 -8.65 19.36
C GLN A 320 -5.24 -7.41 20.20
N ASP A 321 -4.99 -7.50 21.50
CA ASP A 321 -5.44 -6.48 22.43
C ASP A 321 -4.55 -5.24 22.39
N SER A 322 -3.28 -5.35 22.01
CA SER A 322 -2.33 -4.22 22.03
C SER A 322 -2.26 -3.43 20.73
N GLY A 323 -2.80 -3.98 19.64
CA GLY A 323 -2.77 -3.38 18.32
C GLY A 323 -3.64 -2.13 18.18
N VAL A 324 -3.34 -1.36 17.14
CA VAL A 324 -4.10 -0.20 16.68
C VAL A 324 -5.51 -0.64 16.27
N THR A 325 -6.50 0.15 16.64
CA THR A 325 -7.91 -0.06 16.28
C THR A 325 -8.48 1.23 15.68
N THR A 326 -9.73 1.19 15.20
CA THR A 326 -10.42 2.38 14.67
C THR A 326 -10.66 3.50 15.70
N GLU A 327 -10.46 3.22 16.99
CA GLU A 327 -10.60 4.19 18.08
C GLU A 327 -9.26 4.76 18.56
N THR A 328 -8.13 4.19 18.12
CA THR A 328 -6.79 4.60 18.55
C THR A 328 -6.50 6.03 18.09
N THR A 329 -6.00 6.85 19.00
CA THR A 329 -5.57 8.24 18.71
C THR A 329 -4.09 8.48 18.95
N ASP A 330 -3.46 7.67 19.80
CA ASP A 330 -2.04 7.80 20.15
C ASP A 330 -1.37 6.44 19.94
N VAL A 331 -0.19 6.44 19.32
CA VAL A 331 0.55 5.22 19.00
C VAL A 331 1.96 5.25 19.55
N LEU A 332 2.48 4.08 19.90
CA LEU A 332 3.90 3.83 20.13
C LEU A 332 4.47 3.03 18.96
N LEU A 333 5.33 3.66 18.16
CA LEU A 333 6.09 2.98 17.11
C LEU A 333 7.30 2.25 17.72
N LYS A 334 7.59 1.05 17.20
CA LYS A 334 8.77 0.26 17.53
C LYS A 334 9.42 -0.40 16.30
#